data_AF-A0A285PS20-F1
#
_entry.id   AF-A0A285PS20-F1
#
_cell.length_a   1.000
_cell.length_b   1.000
_cell.length_c   1.000
_cell.angle_alpha   90.00
_cell.angle_beta   90.00
_cell.angle_gamma   90.00
#
_symmetry.space_group_name_H-M   'P 1'
#
loop_
_entity.id
_entity.type
_entity.pdbx_description
1 polymer ?
#
loop_
_entity_poly.entity_id
_entity_poly.type
_entity_poly.pdbx_seq_one_letter_code
_entity_poly.pdbx_strand_id
1 'polypeptide(L)'
;MKKSKPSRQLILVATLTLCMLFTLFAPATNVNAASKRTKALTAYQKKLKKLDPKMYKFALVYLDKDAVPELLISPTYSVHVSSGEVYTYTGSKVKELKYAGSDFGRLVYSRKKSVTCNSAWINGYGAISTFYRFNKKGKETKLKKFEEIVNPKISYKINGKKVSKKKYTSEYKKLEKKYPLKSLYPEGNFTITTQNINKLTKNYKSFLRTGDKF
;
A
#
# COMPACT_ATOMS: atom_id res chain seq x y z
N MET A 1 -59.79 21.63 -15.52
CA MET A 1 -58.77 20.69 -16.03
C MET A 1 -58.43 19.65 -14.96
N LYS A 2 -58.83 18.38 -15.12
CA LYS A 2 -58.43 17.27 -14.24
C LYS A 2 -57.01 16.83 -14.62
N LYS A 3 -56.02 17.03 -13.74
CA LYS A 3 -54.66 16.47 -13.92
C LYS A 3 -54.73 14.95 -13.73
N SER A 4 -54.55 14.17 -14.81
CA SER A 4 -54.45 12.71 -14.72
C SER A 4 -53.19 12.32 -13.95
N LYS A 5 -53.34 11.57 -12.85
CA LYS A 5 -52.20 10.98 -12.15
C LYS A 5 -51.55 9.93 -13.06
N PRO A 6 -50.23 9.98 -13.29
CA PRO A 6 -49.55 8.98 -14.10
C PRO A 6 -49.75 7.58 -13.50
N SER A 7 -49.99 6.58 -14.35
CA SER A 7 -50.22 5.21 -13.89
C SER A 7 -48.97 4.70 -13.17
N ARG A 8 -49.14 3.95 -12.07
CA ARG A 8 -48.02 3.39 -11.30
C ARG A 8 -47.07 2.55 -12.19
N GLN A 9 -47.61 1.92 -13.23
CA GLN A 9 -46.83 1.18 -14.22
C GLN A 9 -45.93 2.09 -15.07
N LEU A 10 -46.43 3.25 -15.52
CA LEU A 10 -45.61 4.21 -16.27
C LEU A 10 -44.44 4.74 -15.43
N ILE A 11 -44.69 5.01 -14.15
CA ILE A 11 -43.64 5.45 -13.22
C ILE A 11 -42.62 4.32 -13.02
N LEU A 12 -43.07 3.07 -12.80
CA LEU A 12 -42.19 1.93 -12.60
C LEU A 12 -41.30 1.67 -13.82
N VAL A 13 -41.90 1.68 -15.02
CA VAL A 13 -41.19 1.50 -16.30
C VAL A 13 -40.19 2.63 -16.50
N ALA A 14 -40.61 3.89 -16.33
CA ALA A 14 -39.71 5.05 -16.45
C ALA A 14 -38.52 4.96 -15.47
N THR A 15 -38.77 4.52 -14.23
CA THR A 15 -37.72 4.36 -13.21
C THR A 15 -36.75 3.24 -13.56
N LEU A 16 -37.24 2.10 -14.06
CA LEU A 16 -36.40 0.99 -14.52
C LEU A 16 -35.56 1.37 -15.75
N THR A 17 -36.14 2.04 -16.74
CA THR A 17 -35.38 2.56 -17.89
C THR A 17 -34.34 3.59 -17.47
N LEU A 18 -34.67 4.49 -16.55
CA LEU A 18 -33.71 5.48 -16.04
C LEU A 18 -32.55 4.79 -15.30
N CYS A 19 -32.83 3.78 -14.47
CA CYS A 19 -31.80 2.96 -13.82
C CYS A 19 -30.91 2.20 -14.80
N MET A 20 -31.47 1.66 -15.90
CA MET A 20 -30.68 1.01 -16.96
C MET A 20 -29.84 2.00 -17.77
N LEU A 21 -30.33 3.23 -18.02
CA LEU A 21 -29.50 4.27 -18.63
C LEU A 21 -28.35 4.67 -17.69
N PHE A 22 -28.60 4.83 -16.39
CA PHE A 22 -27.54 5.16 -15.43
C PHE A 22 -26.49 4.05 -15.28
N THR A 23 -26.83 2.77 -15.50
CA THR A 23 -25.84 1.67 -15.50
C THR A 23 -25.02 1.62 -16.78
N LEU A 24 -25.58 2.02 -17.93
CA LEU A 24 -24.86 2.17 -19.21
C LEU A 24 -23.85 3.34 -19.20
N PHE A 25 -24.11 4.39 -18.40
CA PHE A 25 -23.20 5.54 -18.23
C PHE A 25 -22.27 5.42 -17.01
N ALA A 26 -22.05 4.21 -16.49
CA ALA A 26 -20.96 4.01 -15.53
C ALA A 26 -19.64 4.51 -16.17
N PRO A 27 -18.91 5.44 -15.55
CA PRO A 27 -17.73 6.03 -16.18
C PRO A 27 -16.75 4.93 -16.61
N ALA A 28 -16.35 4.90 -17.89
CA ALA A 28 -15.42 3.89 -18.43
C ALA A 28 -14.12 3.77 -17.61
N THR A 29 -13.73 4.86 -16.95
CA THR A 29 -12.62 4.94 -15.98
C THR A 29 -12.81 4.01 -14.77
N ASN A 30 -14.04 3.89 -14.25
CA ASN A 30 -14.37 3.03 -13.12
C ASN A 30 -14.40 1.55 -13.52
N VAL A 31 -14.91 1.23 -14.72
CA VAL A 31 -14.93 -0.14 -15.26
C VAL A 31 -13.50 -0.65 -15.50
N ASN A 32 -12.63 0.17 -16.08
CA ASN A 32 -11.22 -0.17 -16.29
C ASN A 32 -10.47 -0.37 -14.96
N ALA A 33 -10.72 0.48 -13.97
CA ALA A 33 -10.13 0.35 -12.62
C ALA A 33 -10.58 -0.92 -11.89
N ALA A 34 -11.85 -1.34 -12.03
CA ALA A 34 -12.34 -2.59 -11.47
C ALA A 34 -11.68 -3.80 -12.15
N SER A 35 -11.61 -3.81 -13.48
CA SER A 35 -10.96 -4.88 -14.24
C SER A 35 -9.47 -5.03 -13.89
N LYS A 36 -8.72 -3.92 -13.84
CA LYS A 36 -7.29 -3.92 -13.44
C LYS A 36 -7.09 -4.50 -12.04
N ARG A 37 -7.95 -4.12 -11.10
CA ARG A 37 -7.91 -4.63 -9.71
C ARG A 37 -8.20 -6.12 -9.65
N THR A 38 -9.21 -6.62 -10.36
CA THR A 38 -9.49 -8.06 -10.41
C THR A 38 -8.28 -8.84 -10.90
N LYS A 39 -7.65 -8.40 -12.01
CA LYS A 39 -6.42 -9.01 -12.53
C LYS A 39 -5.28 -9.02 -11.52
N ALA A 40 -5.06 -7.91 -10.83
CA ALA A 40 -4.06 -7.79 -9.77
C ALA A 40 -4.31 -8.76 -8.61
N LEU A 41 -5.54 -8.78 -8.08
CA LEU A 41 -5.92 -9.65 -6.97
C LEU A 41 -5.77 -11.13 -7.35
N THR A 42 -6.17 -11.53 -8.56
CA THR A 42 -5.94 -12.89 -9.06
C THR A 42 -4.45 -13.22 -9.16
N ALA A 43 -3.62 -12.28 -9.59
CA ALA A 43 -2.17 -12.48 -9.66
C ALA A 43 -1.55 -12.60 -8.24
N TYR A 44 -2.02 -11.80 -7.28
CA TYR A 44 -1.62 -11.89 -5.88
C TYR A 44 -2.03 -13.23 -5.26
N GLN A 45 -3.25 -13.72 -5.51
CA GLN A 45 -3.68 -15.06 -5.09
C GLN A 45 -2.69 -16.13 -5.56
N LYS A 46 -2.29 -16.09 -6.83
CA LYS A 46 -1.32 -17.05 -7.40
C LYS A 46 0.04 -16.96 -6.72
N LYS A 47 0.49 -15.77 -6.34
CA LYS A 47 1.76 -15.60 -5.61
C LYS A 47 1.67 -16.11 -4.18
N LEU A 48 0.59 -15.78 -3.45
CA LEU A 48 0.38 -16.24 -2.07
C LEU A 48 0.30 -17.76 -1.96
N LYS A 49 -0.29 -18.45 -2.95
CA LYS A 49 -0.34 -19.93 -3.00
C LYS A 49 1.03 -20.62 -3.03
N LYS A 50 2.10 -19.89 -3.39
CA LYS A 50 3.47 -20.42 -3.48
C LYS A 50 4.30 -20.18 -2.22
N LEU A 51 3.76 -19.47 -1.23
CA LEU A 51 4.46 -19.14 0.00
C LEU A 51 4.14 -20.16 1.08
N ASP A 52 5.11 -20.43 1.96
CA ASP A 52 4.86 -21.21 3.17
C ASP A 52 3.98 -20.38 4.13
N PRO A 53 2.74 -20.83 4.43
CA PRO A 53 1.83 -20.11 5.30
C PRO A 53 2.29 -20.04 6.76
N LYS A 54 3.24 -20.89 7.18
CA LYS A 54 3.86 -20.80 8.52
C LYS A 54 4.84 -19.65 8.59
N MET A 55 5.52 -19.35 7.49
CA MET A 55 6.58 -18.34 7.42
C MET A 55 6.04 -16.95 7.09
N TYR A 56 4.92 -16.84 6.38
CA TYR A 56 4.44 -15.57 5.85
C TYR A 56 2.98 -15.25 6.17
N LYS A 57 2.74 -13.96 6.36
CA LYS A 57 1.44 -13.29 6.41
C LYS A 57 1.34 -12.30 5.26
N PHE A 58 0.13 -11.80 5.01
CA PHE A 58 -0.11 -10.82 3.96
C PHE A 58 -1.08 -9.72 4.37
N ALA A 59 -1.06 -8.61 3.65
CA ALA A 59 -2.04 -7.54 3.73
C ALA A 59 -2.15 -6.82 2.38
N LEU A 60 -3.24 -6.07 2.21
CA LEU A 60 -3.40 -5.12 1.11
C LEU A 60 -3.21 -3.69 1.63
N VAL A 61 -2.50 -2.88 0.86
CA VAL A 61 -2.19 -1.49 1.21
C VAL A 61 -2.35 -0.60 -0.01
N TYR A 62 -2.87 0.61 0.15
CA TYR A 62 -2.82 1.62 -0.91
C TYR A 62 -1.63 2.55 -0.71
N LEU A 63 -0.65 2.49 -1.59
CA LEU A 63 0.52 3.36 -1.59
C LEU A 63 0.41 4.44 -2.68
N ASP A 64 0.16 4.10 -3.94
CA ASP A 64 0.39 4.99 -5.08
C ASP A 64 -0.82 5.83 -5.57
N LYS A 65 -1.88 5.93 -4.74
CA LYS A 65 -3.16 6.58 -5.07
C LYS A 65 -3.88 6.02 -6.29
N ASP A 66 -3.55 4.81 -6.72
CA ASP A 66 -4.32 4.15 -7.75
C ASP A 66 -5.47 3.30 -7.15
N ALA A 67 -6.30 2.71 -8.02
CA ALA A 67 -7.47 1.96 -7.62
C ALA A 67 -7.17 0.51 -7.20
N VAL A 68 -5.91 0.09 -7.26
CA VAL A 68 -5.39 -1.26 -7.08
C VAL A 68 -4.45 -1.26 -5.87
N PRO A 69 -4.79 -1.95 -4.78
CA PRO A 69 -3.87 -2.02 -3.65
C PRO A 69 -2.60 -2.81 -4.02
N GLU A 70 -1.49 -2.44 -3.40
CA GLU A 70 -0.28 -3.25 -3.35
C GLU A 70 -0.44 -4.39 -2.33
N LEU A 71 0.23 -5.51 -2.62
CA LEU A 71 0.32 -6.66 -1.73
C LEU A 71 1.54 -6.49 -0.83
N LEU A 72 1.32 -6.43 0.49
CA LEU A 72 2.36 -6.57 1.49
C LEU A 72 2.45 -8.06 1.88
N ILE A 73 3.64 -8.64 1.80
CA ILE A 73 4.00 -9.93 2.38
C ILE A 73 4.96 -9.66 3.52
N SER A 74 4.68 -10.22 4.69
CA SER A 74 5.50 -10.04 5.89
C SER A 74 5.78 -11.38 6.53
N PRO A 75 6.89 -11.57 7.25
CA PRO A 75 7.13 -12.80 8.00
C PRO A 75 6.06 -12.99 9.10
N THR A 76 5.78 -14.23 9.50
CA THR A 76 4.84 -14.54 10.61
C THR A 76 5.42 -14.11 11.97
N TYR A 77 6.73 -14.24 12.12
CA TYR A 77 7.49 -13.84 13.30
C TYR A 77 8.67 -12.96 12.86
N SER A 78 8.86 -11.82 13.52
CA SER A 78 9.94 -10.89 13.22
C SER A 78 11.10 -11.08 14.22
N VAL A 79 11.96 -12.06 13.97
CA VAL A 79 13.28 -12.16 14.62
C VAL A 79 14.32 -11.58 13.66
N HIS A 80 14.71 -10.32 13.85
CA HIS A 80 15.76 -9.57 13.13
C HIS A 80 15.77 -9.59 11.57
N VAL A 81 15.81 -8.41 10.95
CA VAL A 81 16.14 -8.15 9.52
C VAL A 81 15.38 -8.96 8.43
N SER A 82 14.18 -9.45 8.67
CA SER A 82 13.30 -9.86 7.56
C SER A 82 12.55 -8.63 7.04
N SER A 83 12.73 -8.23 5.79
CA SER A 83 12.01 -7.08 5.23
C SER A 83 10.58 -7.46 4.87
N GLY A 84 9.59 -6.60 5.16
CA GLY A 84 8.27 -6.72 4.54
C GLY A 84 8.38 -6.49 3.03
N GLU A 85 7.98 -7.43 2.20
CA GLU A 85 8.04 -7.30 0.75
C GLU A 85 6.74 -6.67 0.23
N VAL A 86 6.84 -5.65 -0.62
CA VAL A 86 5.66 -4.99 -1.21
C VAL A 86 5.65 -5.24 -2.71
N TYR A 87 4.51 -5.63 -3.24
CA TYR A 87 4.32 -5.93 -4.65
C TYR A 87 3.19 -5.10 -5.25
N THR A 88 3.43 -4.60 -6.46
CA THR A 88 2.42 -3.94 -7.29
C THR A 88 2.08 -4.80 -8.51
N TYR A 89 0.95 -4.52 -9.16
CA TYR A 89 0.57 -5.14 -10.42
C TYR A 89 0.63 -4.11 -11.55
N THR A 90 1.63 -4.26 -12.42
CA THR A 90 1.89 -3.33 -13.52
C THR A 90 2.41 -4.07 -14.75
N GLY A 91 2.08 -3.60 -15.95
CA GLY A 91 2.45 -4.29 -17.20
C GLY A 91 1.98 -5.75 -17.24
N SER A 92 0.79 -6.02 -16.67
CA SER A 92 0.19 -7.35 -16.54
C SER A 92 0.97 -8.37 -15.69
N LYS A 93 1.95 -7.92 -14.89
CA LYS A 93 2.80 -8.77 -14.05
C LYS A 93 2.85 -8.25 -12.61
N VAL A 94 3.09 -9.17 -11.66
CA VAL A 94 3.40 -8.82 -10.28
C VAL A 94 4.86 -8.39 -10.21
N LYS A 95 5.12 -7.19 -9.73
CA LYS A 95 6.47 -6.60 -9.61
C LYS A 95 6.71 -6.16 -8.18
N GLU A 96 7.86 -6.51 -7.64
CA GLU A 96 8.28 -6.02 -6.33
C GLU A 96 8.60 -4.53 -6.37
N LEU A 97 8.12 -3.79 -5.37
CA LEU A 97 8.52 -2.43 -5.06
C LEU A 97 9.76 -2.49 -4.17
N LYS A 98 10.92 -2.59 -4.81
CA LYS A 98 12.21 -2.57 -4.11
C LYS A 98 12.28 -1.36 -3.18
N TYR A 99 12.78 -1.58 -1.95
CA TYR A 99 12.91 -0.55 -0.90
C TYR A 99 11.60 -0.03 -0.29
N ALA A 100 10.44 -0.59 -0.63
CA ALA A 100 9.20 -0.24 0.05
C ALA A 100 9.14 -0.86 1.46
N GLY A 101 9.66 -2.08 1.61
CA GLY A 101 9.85 -2.76 2.89
C GLY A 101 10.77 -2.01 3.84
N SER A 102 10.66 -2.28 5.13
CA SER A 102 11.54 -1.80 6.21
C SER A 102 12.02 -3.01 7.04
N ASP A 103 13.05 -2.82 7.86
CA ASP A 103 13.47 -3.83 8.85
C ASP A 103 12.30 -4.26 9.75
N PHE A 104 12.44 -5.45 10.35
CA PHE A 104 11.45 -6.03 11.28
C PHE A 104 10.09 -6.34 10.64
N GLY A 105 10.10 -6.74 9.37
CA GLY A 105 8.93 -7.22 8.62
C GLY A 105 7.88 -6.15 8.35
N ARG A 106 8.18 -4.90 8.68
CA ARG A 106 7.19 -3.82 8.72
C ARG A 106 7.21 -2.98 7.45
N LEU A 107 6.07 -2.38 7.16
CA LEU A 107 5.94 -1.31 6.19
C LEU A 107 5.77 0.01 6.93
N VAL A 108 6.72 0.93 6.76
CA VAL A 108 6.57 2.32 7.25
C VAL A 108 6.21 3.20 6.07
N TYR A 109 5.03 3.83 6.11
CA TYR A 109 4.48 4.52 4.96
C TYR A 109 3.66 5.74 5.35
N SER A 110 3.54 6.69 4.43
CA SER A 110 2.65 7.84 4.57
C SER A 110 1.38 7.64 3.76
N ARG A 111 0.25 7.53 4.47
CA ARG A 111 -1.08 7.51 3.85
C ARG A 111 -1.24 8.76 2.97
N LYS A 112 -1.88 8.62 1.80
CA LYS A 112 -2.22 9.74 0.89
C LYS A 112 -1.02 10.46 0.24
N LYS A 113 0.23 10.07 0.49
CA LYS A 113 1.40 10.74 -0.10
C LYS A 113 2.28 9.85 -0.98
N SER A 114 2.02 8.55 -1.02
CA SER A 114 2.77 7.59 -1.83
C SER A 114 4.26 7.55 -1.49
N VAL A 115 4.54 7.68 -0.19
CA VAL A 115 5.90 7.67 0.36
C VAL A 115 6.03 6.50 1.33
N THR A 116 7.11 5.74 1.20
CA THR A 116 7.55 4.78 2.21
C THR A 116 8.82 5.30 2.88
N CYS A 117 9.07 4.84 4.10
CA CYS A 117 10.34 5.01 4.80
C CYS A 117 10.93 3.61 5.01
N ASN A 118 11.96 3.28 4.24
CA ASN A 118 12.79 2.13 4.52
C ASN A 118 13.70 2.52 5.69
N SER A 119 13.29 2.14 6.90
CA SER A 119 14.03 2.38 8.12
C SER A 119 14.69 1.09 8.60
N ALA A 120 15.95 1.20 8.99
CA ALA A 120 16.76 0.11 9.45
C ALA A 120 17.49 0.50 10.74
N TRP A 121 17.53 -0.42 11.70
CA TRP A 121 18.37 -0.29 12.89
C TRP A 121 19.50 -1.30 12.77
N ILE A 122 20.72 -0.79 12.63
CA ILE A 122 21.91 -1.60 12.52
C ILE A 122 22.46 -1.74 13.94
N ASN A 123 22.24 -2.92 14.54
CA ASN A 123 22.66 -3.22 15.92
C ASN A 123 24.12 -2.82 16.15
N GLY A 124 24.34 -1.97 17.15
CA GLY A 124 25.66 -1.48 17.52
C GLY A 124 26.28 -0.46 16.55
N TYR A 125 25.60 -0.03 15.49
CA TYR A 125 26.13 0.89 14.48
C TYR A 125 25.28 2.15 14.29
N GLY A 126 23.95 2.05 14.37
CA GLY A 126 23.03 3.20 14.36
C GLY A 126 21.78 2.99 13.53
N ALA A 127 21.18 4.07 13.05
CA ALA A 127 19.92 4.06 12.31
C ALA A 127 20.07 4.62 10.89
N ILE A 128 19.40 3.99 9.93
CA ILE A 128 19.26 4.51 8.57
C ILE A 128 17.76 4.65 8.28
N SER A 129 17.35 5.79 7.75
CA SER A 129 15.99 6.02 7.28
C SER A 129 16.03 6.62 5.88
N THR A 130 15.57 5.87 4.89
CA THR A 130 15.49 6.34 3.49
C THR A 130 14.05 6.44 3.04
N PHE A 131 13.65 7.63 2.61
CA PHE A 131 12.32 7.91 2.12
C PHE A 131 12.27 7.75 0.61
N TYR A 132 11.31 6.96 0.14
CA TYR A 132 11.07 6.70 -1.28
C TYR A 132 9.66 7.10 -1.67
N ARG A 133 9.50 7.61 -2.89
CA ARG A 133 8.20 7.77 -3.53
C ARG A 133 8.06 6.80 -4.67
N PHE A 134 6.91 6.16 -4.81
CA PHE A 134 6.62 5.27 -5.93
C PHE A 134 5.60 5.91 -6.87
N ASN A 135 5.78 5.70 -8.17
CA ASN A 135 4.77 6.03 -9.16
C ASN A 135 3.89 4.80 -9.48
N LYS A 136 2.86 5.00 -10.31
CA LYS A 136 1.90 3.95 -10.74
C LYS A 136 2.51 2.77 -11.52
N LYS A 137 3.78 2.87 -11.93
CA LYS A 137 4.54 1.81 -12.60
C LYS A 137 5.47 1.07 -11.63
N GLY A 138 5.39 1.40 -10.33
CA GLY A 138 6.29 0.88 -9.31
C GLY A 138 7.74 1.31 -9.49
N LYS A 139 8.00 2.47 -10.11
CA LYS A 139 9.33 3.08 -10.15
C LYS A 139 9.50 3.96 -8.92
N GLU A 140 10.59 3.75 -8.21
CA GLU A 140 10.99 4.49 -7.02
C GLU A 140 11.69 5.80 -7.36
N THR A 141 11.59 6.76 -6.45
CA THR A 141 12.37 8.00 -6.42
C THR A 141 12.82 8.22 -4.99
N LYS A 142 14.14 8.25 -4.76
CA LYS A 142 14.72 8.54 -3.46
C LYS A 142 14.50 10.00 -3.13
N LEU A 143 13.79 10.28 -2.05
CA LEU A 143 13.50 11.64 -1.60
C LEU A 143 14.60 12.16 -0.68
N LYS A 144 14.92 11.38 0.36
CA LYS A 144 15.93 11.76 1.34
C LYS A 144 16.40 10.54 2.13
N LYS A 145 17.69 10.48 2.43
CA LYS A 145 18.34 9.50 3.29
C LYS A 145 18.85 10.20 4.54
N PHE A 146 18.57 9.62 5.69
CA PHE A 146 19.07 10.04 6.99
C PHE A 146 19.88 8.89 7.58
N GLU A 147 21.07 9.20 8.07
CA GLU A 147 21.96 8.23 8.68
C GLU A 147 22.43 8.81 10.02
N GLU A 148 22.07 8.14 11.10
CA GLU A 148 22.63 8.35 12.43
C GLU A 148 23.58 7.19 12.70
N ILE A 149 24.87 7.49 12.77
CA ILE A 149 25.91 6.51 13.10
C ILE A 149 26.25 6.75 14.56
N VAL A 150 26.25 5.70 15.39
CA VAL A 150 26.58 5.78 16.83
C VAL A 150 27.95 5.18 17.16
N ASN A 151 28.48 4.30 16.31
CA ASN A 151 29.76 3.59 16.50
C ASN A 151 30.57 3.62 15.19
N PRO A 152 31.88 3.91 15.18
CA PRO A 152 32.77 4.23 16.32
C PRO A 152 32.65 5.64 16.86
N LYS A 153 31.97 6.54 16.13
CA LYS A 153 31.77 7.92 16.58
C LYS A 153 30.43 8.43 16.11
N ILE A 154 29.72 9.11 17.01
CA ILE A 154 28.43 9.71 16.70
C ILE A 154 28.58 10.66 15.51
N SER A 155 27.85 10.40 14.44
CA SER A 155 27.80 11.28 13.28
C SER A 155 26.45 11.23 12.59
N TYR A 156 26.07 12.36 12.01
CA TYR A 156 24.79 12.54 11.33
C TYR A 156 25.05 12.84 9.86
N LYS A 157 24.38 12.14 8.96
CA LYS A 157 24.42 12.42 7.52
C LYS A 157 23.02 12.59 6.95
N ILE A 158 22.91 13.47 5.97
CA ILE A 158 21.74 13.62 5.11
C ILE A 158 22.22 13.40 3.67
N ASN A 159 21.64 12.43 2.98
CA ASN A 159 22.04 12.03 1.62
C ASN A 159 23.57 11.78 1.51
N GLY A 160 24.15 11.09 2.51
CA GLY A 160 25.59 10.81 2.58
C GLY A 160 26.48 11.99 3.02
N LYS A 161 25.96 13.23 3.10
CA LYS A 161 26.72 14.40 3.53
C LYS A 161 26.64 14.61 5.03
N LYS A 162 27.78 14.74 5.71
CA LYS A 162 27.86 15.00 7.16
C LYS A 162 27.20 16.34 7.50
N VAL A 163 26.43 16.36 8.58
CA VAL A 163 25.73 17.55 9.10
C VAL A 163 25.78 17.59 10.63
N SER A 164 25.42 18.73 11.22
CA SER A 164 25.22 18.83 12.67
C SER A 164 23.95 18.09 13.11
N LYS A 165 23.90 17.66 14.38
CA LYS A 165 22.70 17.08 15.01
C LYS A 165 21.48 17.98 14.86
N LYS A 166 21.65 19.29 15.10
CA LYS A 166 20.57 20.30 14.95
C LYS A 166 19.98 20.30 13.54
N LYS A 167 20.82 20.27 12.50
CA LYS A 167 20.39 20.23 11.10
C LYS A 167 19.70 18.90 10.78
N TYR A 168 20.26 17.78 11.24
CA TYR A 168 19.66 16.46 11.09
C TYR A 168 18.25 16.39 11.66
N THR A 169 18.08 16.73 12.94
CA THR A 169 16.79 16.67 13.64
C THR A 169 15.76 17.62 13.01
N SER A 170 16.17 18.83 12.63
CA SER A 170 15.27 19.78 11.96
C SER A 170 14.76 19.25 10.62
N GLU A 171 15.66 18.75 9.77
CA GLU A 171 15.31 18.21 8.46
C GLU A 171 14.48 16.94 8.55
N TYR A 172 14.76 16.07 9.52
CA TYR A 172 13.98 14.86 9.76
C TYR A 172 12.54 15.21 10.17
N LYS A 173 12.37 16.11 11.17
CA LYS A 173 11.05 16.60 11.62
C LYS A 173 10.25 17.27 10.49
N LYS A 174 10.90 18.06 9.63
CA LYS A 174 10.25 18.65 8.44
C LYS A 174 9.70 17.56 7.53
N LEU A 175 10.46 16.48 7.35
CA LEU A 175 10.07 15.38 6.49
C LEU A 175 8.92 14.56 7.07
N GLU A 176 8.95 14.25 8.38
CA GLU A 176 7.86 13.58 9.08
C GLU A 176 6.57 14.40 9.07
N LYS A 177 6.67 15.73 9.24
CA LYS A 177 5.51 16.62 9.13
C LYS A 177 4.93 16.62 7.71
N LYS A 178 5.81 16.61 6.69
CA LYS A 178 5.40 16.56 5.28
C LYS A 178 4.78 15.20 4.90
N TYR A 179 5.30 14.12 5.48
CA TYR A 179 4.90 12.74 5.24
C TYR A 179 4.61 12.03 6.56
N PRO A 180 3.43 12.21 7.16
CA PRO A 180 3.08 11.56 8.41
C PRO A 180 3.14 10.05 8.20
N LEU A 181 4.10 9.41 8.88
CA LEU A 181 4.40 7.98 8.76
C LEU A 181 3.51 7.15 9.67
N LYS A 182 3.20 5.93 9.22
CA LYS A 182 2.53 4.89 9.99
C LYS A 182 3.23 3.57 9.74
N SER A 183 3.27 2.73 10.77
CA SER A 183 3.89 1.42 10.70
C SER A 183 2.80 0.34 10.61
N LEU A 184 2.95 -0.57 9.66
CA LEU A 184 2.20 -1.83 9.60
C LEU A 184 3.15 -2.95 9.99
N TYR A 185 2.89 -3.50 11.18
CA TYR A 185 3.65 -4.60 11.72
C TYR A 185 3.06 -5.96 11.31
N PRO A 186 3.89 -7.01 11.22
CA PRO A 186 3.44 -8.34 10.77
C PRO A 186 2.34 -8.97 11.63
N GLU A 187 2.29 -8.67 12.92
CA GLU A 187 1.32 -9.24 13.88
C GLU A 187 -0.12 -8.93 13.45
N GLY A 188 -0.34 -7.74 12.88
CA GLY A 188 -1.64 -7.30 12.40
C GLY A 188 -1.99 -7.75 10.97
N ASN A 189 -1.12 -8.50 10.30
CA ASN A 189 -1.35 -9.00 8.94
C ASN A 189 -2.07 -10.36 8.96
N PHE A 190 -2.65 -10.73 7.83
CA PHE A 190 -3.52 -11.89 7.69
C PHE A 190 -2.70 -13.15 7.40
N THR A 191 -3.09 -14.26 8.03
CA THR A 191 -2.48 -15.57 7.75
C THR A 191 -2.84 -16.05 6.34
N ILE A 192 -1.89 -16.70 5.70
CA ILE A 192 -2.10 -17.32 4.39
C ILE A 192 -2.87 -18.63 4.61
N THR A 193 -4.18 -18.60 4.33
CA THR A 193 -5.05 -19.80 4.38
C THR A 193 -5.81 -19.91 3.07
N THR A 194 -6.25 -21.13 2.72
CA THR A 194 -7.11 -21.34 1.54
C THR A 194 -8.35 -20.44 1.57
N GLN A 195 -8.97 -20.27 2.75
CA GLN A 195 -10.12 -19.40 2.94
C GLN A 195 -9.78 -17.93 2.65
N ASN A 196 -8.69 -17.41 3.21
CA ASN A 196 -8.27 -16.02 3.02
C ASN A 196 -7.85 -15.75 1.58
N ILE A 197 -7.10 -16.66 0.96
CA ILE A 197 -6.74 -16.57 -0.46
C ILE A 197 -8.00 -16.52 -1.32
N ASN A 198 -8.96 -17.41 -1.12
CA ASN A 198 -10.19 -17.46 -1.92
C ASN A 198 -11.06 -16.20 -1.73
N LYS A 199 -11.05 -15.61 -0.53
CA LYS A 199 -11.73 -14.35 -0.24
C LYS A 199 -11.04 -13.13 -0.88
N LEU A 200 -9.76 -13.23 -1.27
CA LEU A 200 -9.01 -12.07 -1.79
C LEU A 200 -9.66 -11.42 -3.01
N THR A 201 -10.21 -12.19 -3.95
CA THR A 201 -10.91 -11.62 -5.14
C THR A 201 -12.37 -11.29 -4.88
N LYS A 202 -13.00 -11.91 -3.87
CA LYS A 202 -14.43 -11.73 -3.55
C LYS A 202 -14.68 -10.56 -2.60
N ASN A 203 -13.80 -10.38 -1.61
CA ASN A 203 -13.89 -9.35 -0.58
C ASN A 203 -12.49 -8.85 -0.21
N TYR A 204 -11.76 -8.28 -1.16
CA TYR A 204 -10.40 -7.78 -0.91
C TYR A 204 -10.34 -6.71 0.19
N LYS A 205 -11.44 -5.97 0.40
CA LYS A 205 -11.49 -4.87 1.37
C LYS A 205 -11.26 -5.33 2.80
N SER A 206 -11.66 -6.57 3.15
CA SER A 206 -11.37 -7.13 4.48
C SER A 206 -9.89 -7.34 4.75
N PHE A 207 -9.04 -7.30 3.72
CA PHE A 207 -7.59 -7.46 3.82
C PHE A 207 -6.83 -6.13 3.77
N LEU A 208 -7.54 -4.99 3.67
CA LEU A 208 -6.91 -3.67 3.65
C LEU A 208 -6.45 -3.27 5.05
N ARG A 209 -5.16 -2.96 5.20
CA ARG A 209 -4.58 -2.40 6.45
C ARG A 209 -4.45 -0.89 6.41
N THR A 210 -4.55 -0.32 5.23
CA THR A 210 -4.83 1.10 5.03
C THR A 210 -6.35 1.24 5.00
N GLY A 211 -6.96 1.95 5.96
CA GLY A 211 -8.41 2.24 5.92
C GLY A 211 -8.87 2.82 4.58
N ASP A 212 -10.20 2.90 4.38
CA ASP A 212 -10.91 3.04 3.09
C ASP A 212 -10.20 3.79 1.95
N LYS A 213 -10.52 3.32 0.74
CA LYS A 213 -10.03 3.87 -0.54
C LYS A 213 -10.18 5.39 -0.57
N PHE A 214 -9.20 6.06 -1.18
CA PHE A 214 -9.24 7.52 -1.41
C PHE A 214 -10.56 7.97 -2.02
#